data_AF-A0A3S3NTM2-F1
#
_entry.id   AF-A0A3S3NTM2-F1
#
_cell.length_a   1.000
_cell.length_b   1.000
_cell.length_c   1.000
_cell.angle_alpha   90.00
_cell.angle_beta   90.00
_cell.angle_gamma   90.00
#
_symmetry.space_group_name_H-M   'P 1'
#
loop_
_entity.id
_entity.type
_entity.pdbx_description
1 polymer ?
#
loop_
_entity_poly.entity_id
_entity_poly.type
_entity_poly.pdbx_seq_one_letter_code
_entity_poly.pdbx_strand_id
1 'polypeptide(L)'
;MVSFYALLFFACVNIVSAENEQIVKQWSTAAETFDRFLWPQAPKIVELISNVTNGSRFEIGDQCANSLSLLATGIQSRKLWALKFIEASALTKNNFLQGYMSDFGDFEECIHIKADSIIGQYCVLSLNFPLPPKPLLSSRKAISLDLKGTDLEGTYYQLYATDVRPLYNEAINFGFCVPSNCTQSEIKNVIYEYFRETNLNANLKGCSSLEIQNASFEEHPFHRNYFMIAMILFILVATYLAEIVKQGLLADILKSFSVIRNTEKLWPTSQNGERELGFVHGLRFYFHVWTILGHLIGMYAFLPSYFAMFRKVEYSHWLIEEVIDSILVGIAMFFFLRTTPALVGVILLQHVFALNSKNTNPIAWDILNKLENNCVKNWWLNLLYLNNWLHPLDQCILNTWSLSVDWQLYIMSFLIIKWLYFSPKKGVISLLTLMVIGTLLTMFQTYYYDLPPFVELFTPSPNFFDNIHYTFFTFNYISSYFLGILVAYLVINDIKPKNK
;
A
#
# COMPACT_ATOMS: atom_id res chain seq x y z
N MET A 1 -33.19 -18.02 9.64
CA MET A 1 -33.48 -16.69 10.24
C MET A 1 -33.08 -15.50 9.34
N VAL A 2 -32.40 -15.69 8.20
CA VAL A 2 -32.09 -14.59 7.25
C VAL A 2 -33.18 -14.42 6.18
N SER A 3 -33.92 -15.48 5.82
CA SER A 3 -34.99 -15.40 4.81
C SER A 3 -36.28 -14.71 5.28
N PHE A 4 -36.46 -14.52 6.60
CA PHE A 4 -37.68 -13.90 7.15
C PHE A 4 -37.59 -12.37 7.21
N TYR A 5 -36.39 -11.81 7.37
CA TYR A 5 -36.16 -10.36 7.35
C TYR A 5 -36.19 -9.78 5.93
N ALA A 6 -35.73 -10.54 4.91
CA ALA A 6 -35.83 -10.12 3.52
C ALA A 6 -37.29 -10.07 3.01
N LEU A 7 -38.13 -11.01 3.44
CA LEU A 7 -39.57 -11.00 3.10
C LEU A 7 -40.34 -9.86 3.79
N LEU A 8 -39.96 -9.49 5.02
CA LEU A 8 -40.57 -8.35 5.72
C LEU A 8 -40.19 -6.97 5.14
N PHE A 9 -39.02 -6.84 4.51
CA PHE A 9 -38.62 -5.59 3.87
C PHE A 9 -39.29 -5.39 2.50
N PHE A 10 -39.63 -6.47 1.79
CA PHE A 10 -40.29 -6.40 0.48
C PHE A 10 -41.82 -6.42 0.53
N ALA A 11 -42.43 -6.82 1.65
CA ALA A 11 -43.89 -7.02 1.73
C ALA A 11 -44.74 -5.77 2.04
N CYS A 12 -44.16 -4.59 2.25
CA CYS A 12 -44.95 -3.39 2.60
C CYS A 12 -44.35 -2.05 2.13
N VAL A 13 -43.80 -1.99 0.91
CA VAL A 13 -43.77 -0.71 0.20
C VAL A 13 -44.84 -0.77 -0.86
N ASN A 14 -46.08 -0.47 -0.47
CA ASN A 14 -47.07 -0.02 -1.45
C ASN A 14 -46.51 1.27 -2.05
N ILE A 15 -45.91 1.18 -3.24
CA ILE A 15 -45.52 2.36 -4.01
C ILE A 15 -46.83 3.07 -4.36
N VAL A 16 -47.23 4.03 -3.53
CA VAL A 16 -48.33 4.93 -3.83
C VAL A 16 -47.82 5.86 -4.92
N SER A 17 -48.20 5.61 -6.18
CA SER A 17 -48.01 6.59 -7.25
C SER A 17 -48.92 7.78 -6.95
N ALA A 18 -48.40 8.76 -6.23
CA ALA A 18 -49.07 10.04 -6.09
C ALA A 18 -49.00 10.74 -7.46
N GLU A 19 -50.02 10.54 -8.30
CA GLU A 19 -50.19 11.23 -9.59
C GLU A 19 -50.55 12.71 -9.35
N ASN A 20 -49.63 13.45 -8.77
CA ASN A 20 -49.75 14.89 -8.63
C ASN A 20 -49.00 15.54 -9.80
N GLU A 21 -49.74 15.84 -10.87
CA GLU A 21 -49.22 16.49 -12.09
C GLU A 21 -48.44 17.78 -11.79
N GLN A 22 -48.84 18.53 -10.77
CA GLN A 22 -48.16 19.74 -10.34
C GLN A 22 -46.76 19.45 -9.77
N ILE A 23 -46.63 18.38 -8.98
CA ILE A 23 -45.32 17.94 -8.44
C ILE A 23 -44.43 17.43 -9.58
N VAL A 24 -44.96 16.64 -10.51
CA VAL A 24 -44.19 16.16 -11.68
C VAL A 24 -43.67 17.34 -12.52
N LYS A 25 -44.50 18.37 -12.72
CA LYS A 25 -44.09 19.61 -13.40
C LYS A 25 -43.00 20.36 -12.65
N GLN A 26 -43.07 20.44 -11.31
CA GLN A 26 -42.03 21.02 -10.48
C GLN A 26 -40.69 20.28 -10.65
N TRP A 27 -40.71 18.94 -10.64
CA TRP A 27 -39.52 18.12 -10.90
C TRP A 27 -38.94 18.38 -12.30
N SER A 28 -39.79 18.46 -13.32
CA SER A 28 -39.36 18.78 -14.69
C SER A 28 -38.65 20.13 -14.78
N THR A 29 -39.18 21.16 -14.10
CA THR A 29 -38.55 22.50 -14.06
C THR A 29 -37.28 22.54 -13.20
N ALA A 30 -37.20 21.72 -12.15
CA ALA A 30 -36.04 21.65 -11.27
C ALA A 30 -34.89 20.85 -11.88
N ALA A 31 -35.17 19.89 -12.76
CA ALA A 31 -34.20 18.96 -13.33
C ALA A 31 -33.00 19.68 -13.95
N GLU A 32 -33.21 20.72 -14.75
CA GLU A 32 -32.10 21.47 -15.38
C GLU A 32 -31.21 22.19 -14.37
N THR A 33 -31.78 22.66 -13.27
CA THR A 33 -31.00 23.27 -12.18
C THR A 33 -30.22 22.21 -11.43
N PHE A 34 -30.83 21.04 -11.22
CA PHE A 34 -30.21 19.91 -10.54
C PHE A 34 -29.07 19.30 -11.37
N ASP A 35 -29.23 19.20 -12.68
CA ASP A 35 -28.17 18.72 -13.58
C ASP A 35 -26.92 19.61 -13.52
N ARG A 36 -27.12 20.94 -13.52
CA ARG A 36 -26.01 21.90 -13.38
C ARG A 36 -25.30 21.80 -12.04
N PHE A 37 -26.01 21.35 -11.00
CA PHE A 37 -25.44 21.14 -9.67
C PHE A 37 -24.69 19.80 -9.58
N LEU A 38 -25.28 18.72 -10.08
CA LEU A 38 -24.72 17.37 -9.97
C LEU A 38 -23.62 17.08 -11.00
N TRP A 39 -23.78 17.54 -12.24
CA TRP A 39 -22.84 17.28 -13.34
C TRP A 39 -22.44 18.57 -14.08
N PRO A 40 -21.83 19.56 -13.40
CA PRO A 40 -21.40 20.82 -14.03
C PRO A 40 -20.41 20.63 -15.21
N GLN A 41 -19.71 19.50 -15.24
CA GLN A 41 -18.76 19.10 -16.30
C GLN A 41 -19.42 18.49 -17.54
N ALA A 42 -20.69 18.06 -17.45
CA ALA A 42 -21.36 17.37 -18.55
C ALA A 42 -21.33 18.14 -19.89
N PRO A 43 -21.58 19.47 -19.94
CA PRO A 43 -21.50 20.22 -21.20
C PRO A 43 -20.10 20.19 -21.82
N LYS A 44 -19.04 20.30 -21.01
CA LYS A 44 -17.64 20.26 -21.47
C LYS A 44 -17.25 18.87 -21.99
N ILE A 45 -17.74 17.81 -21.34
CA ILE A 45 -17.52 16.43 -21.78
C ILE A 45 -18.19 16.21 -23.14
N VAL A 46 -19.43 16.68 -23.31
CA VAL A 46 -20.16 16.59 -24.59
C VAL A 46 -19.45 17.38 -25.69
N GLU A 47 -18.96 18.57 -25.39
CA GLU A 47 -18.18 19.39 -26.32
C GLU A 47 -16.86 18.69 -26.72
N LEU A 48 -16.14 18.13 -25.75
CA LEU A 48 -14.91 17.37 -26.01
C LEU A 48 -15.20 16.16 -26.91
N ILE A 49 -16.25 15.40 -26.60
CA ILE A 49 -16.67 14.27 -27.44
C ILE A 49 -16.96 14.76 -28.86
N SER A 50 -17.73 15.84 -29.02
CA SER A 50 -18.05 16.38 -30.34
C SER A 50 -16.81 16.84 -31.11
N ASN A 51 -15.81 17.41 -30.44
CA ASN A 51 -14.56 17.82 -31.07
C ASN A 51 -13.72 16.61 -31.50
N VAL A 52 -13.74 15.54 -30.72
CA VAL A 52 -13.04 14.29 -31.03
C VAL A 52 -13.73 13.53 -32.17
N THR A 53 -15.05 13.51 -32.22
CA THR A 53 -15.81 12.77 -33.25
C THR A 53 -15.91 13.51 -34.58
N ASN A 54 -16.04 14.84 -34.57
CA ASN A 54 -16.22 15.64 -35.79
C ASN A 54 -14.91 16.33 -36.25
N GLY A 55 -13.88 16.36 -35.40
CA GLY A 55 -12.63 17.04 -35.69
C GLY A 55 -11.74 16.23 -36.63
N SER A 56 -11.32 16.83 -37.74
CA SER A 56 -10.36 16.23 -38.67
C SER A 56 -8.97 15.99 -38.08
N ARG A 57 -8.70 16.51 -36.87
CA ARG A 57 -7.45 16.36 -36.13
C ARG A 57 -7.31 14.99 -35.44
N PHE A 58 -8.43 14.33 -35.13
CA PHE A 58 -8.43 13.10 -34.35
C PHE A 58 -8.73 11.91 -35.25
N GLU A 59 -7.76 11.01 -35.41
CA GLU A 59 -7.94 9.76 -36.17
C GLU A 59 -8.56 8.70 -35.27
N ILE A 60 -9.89 8.58 -35.33
CA ILE A 60 -10.67 7.54 -34.65
C ILE A 60 -11.52 6.75 -35.66
N GLY A 61 -11.76 5.47 -35.39
CA GLY A 61 -12.60 4.61 -36.21
C GLY A 61 -14.08 4.85 -35.99
N ASP A 62 -14.88 4.48 -37.00
CA ASP A 62 -16.33 4.73 -37.03
C ASP A 62 -17.07 4.13 -35.82
N GLN A 63 -16.64 2.96 -35.34
CA GLN A 63 -17.27 2.29 -34.19
C GLN A 63 -17.07 3.07 -32.88
N CYS A 64 -15.85 3.58 -32.66
CA CYS A 64 -15.55 4.43 -31.50
C CYS A 64 -16.30 5.76 -31.62
N ALA A 65 -16.28 6.40 -32.80
CA ALA A 65 -16.98 7.67 -33.04
C ALA A 65 -18.49 7.57 -32.80
N ASN A 66 -19.13 6.50 -33.29
CA ASN A 66 -20.56 6.24 -33.09
C ASN A 66 -20.89 6.01 -31.61
N SER A 67 -20.05 5.25 -30.90
CA SER A 67 -20.25 4.95 -29.48
C SER A 67 -20.07 6.20 -28.60
N LEU A 68 -19.08 7.03 -28.91
CA LEU A 68 -18.88 8.32 -28.26
C LEU A 68 -20.05 9.28 -28.53
N SER A 69 -20.54 9.34 -29.76
CA SER A 69 -21.70 10.17 -30.13
C SER A 69 -22.99 9.72 -29.42
N LEU A 70 -23.18 8.40 -29.29
CA LEU A 70 -24.29 7.84 -28.51
C LEU A 70 -24.16 8.18 -27.02
N LEU A 71 -22.95 8.12 -26.46
CA LEU A 71 -22.67 8.56 -25.09
C LEU A 71 -23.00 10.04 -24.90
N ALA A 72 -22.55 10.92 -25.79
CA ALA A 72 -22.87 12.36 -25.74
C ALA A 72 -24.37 12.63 -25.78
N THR A 73 -25.10 11.93 -26.66
CA THR A 73 -26.57 12.02 -26.74
C THR A 73 -27.24 11.51 -25.47
N GLY A 74 -26.72 10.43 -24.88
CA GLY A 74 -27.19 9.86 -23.62
C GLY A 74 -27.02 10.82 -22.45
N ILE A 75 -25.87 11.51 -22.38
CA ILE A 75 -25.58 12.55 -21.38
C ILE A 75 -26.58 13.71 -21.51
N GLN A 76 -26.76 14.24 -22.72
CA GLN A 76 -27.73 15.31 -22.99
C GLN A 76 -29.17 14.90 -22.64
N SER A 77 -29.50 13.62 -22.82
CA SER A 77 -30.84 13.06 -22.56
C SER A 77 -31.03 12.54 -21.13
N ARG A 78 -30.10 12.84 -20.20
CA ARG A 78 -30.14 12.43 -18.78
C ARG A 78 -30.31 10.92 -18.58
N LYS A 79 -29.74 10.11 -19.48
CA LYS A 79 -29.84 8.65 -19.38
C LYS A 79 -28.95 8.16 -18.25
N LEU A 80 -29.50 7.34 -17.35
CA LEU A 80 -28.78 6.80 -16.19
C LEU A 80 -27.46 6.15 -16.59
N TRP A 81 -27.46 5.30 -17.61
CA TRP A 81 -26.26 4.62 -18.06
C TRP A 81 -25.17 5.58 -18.55
N ALA A 82 -25.54 6.72 -19.14
CA ALA A 82 -24.61 7.69 -19.69
C ALA A 82 -24.01 8.57 -18.58
N LEU A 83 -24.81 8.89 -17.54
CA LEU A 83 -24.33 9.60 -16.36
C LEU A 83 -23.36 8.75 -15.52
N LYS A 84 -23.52 7.42 -15.52
CA LYS A 84 -22.55 6.51 -14.89
C LYS A 84 -21.14 6.60 -15.50
N PHE A 85 -21.01 6.88 -16.81
CA PHE A 85 -19.69 7.10 -17.41
C PHE A 85 -19.01 8.35 -16.84
N ILE A 86 -19.81 9.39 -16.55
CA ILE A 86 -19.33 10.62 -15.91
C ILE A 86 -18.93 10.29 -14.47
N GLU A 87 -19.82 9.67 -13.68
CA GLU A 87 -19.56 9.35 -12.27
C GLU A 87 -18.39 8.39 -12.05
N ALA A 88 -18.23 7.39 -12.92
CA ALA A 88 -17.11 6.45 -12.85
C ALA A 88 -15.78 7.05 -13.32
N SER A 89 -15.80 8.18 -14.04
CA SER A 89 -14.59 8.90 -14.44
C SER A 89 -14.09 9.82 -13.34
N ALA A 90 -12.82 10.18 -13.37
CA ALA A 90 -12.28 11.26 -12.55
C ALA A 90 -13.00 12.56 -12.92
N LEU A 91 -13.81 13.05 -11.99
CA LEU A 91 -14.59 14.27 -12.17
C LEU A 91 -13.78 15.53 -11.85
N THR A 92 -12.56 15.35 -11.32
CA THR A 92 -11.81 16.34 -10.58
C THR A 92 -12.64 16.99 -9.47
N LYS A 93 -12.50 16.46 -8.26
CA LYS A 93 -12.10 17.19 -7.02
C LYS A 93 -12.60 16.48 -5.75
N ASN A 94 -11.66 16.28 -4.83
CA ASN A 94 -11.66 16.93 -3.53
C ASN A 94 -10.21 17.10 -3.10
N ASN A 95 -9.87 18.23 -2.48
CA ASN A 95 -8.60 18.42 -1.78
C ASN A 95 -7.32 18.45 -2.64
N PHE A 96 -7.39 18.82 -3.93
CA PHE A 96 -6.18 19.03 -4.78
C PHE A 96 -5.15 19.96 -4.10
N LEU A 97 -5.63 21.10 -3.58
CA LEU A 97 -4.83 22.06 -2.80
C LEU A 97 -4.31 21.52 -1.45
N GLN A 98 -4.79 20.35 -1.03
CA GLN A 98 -4.34 19.67 0.19
C GLN A 98 -3.45 18.45 -0.12
N GLY A 99 -3.00 18.29 -1.38
CA GLY A 99 -2.03 17.27 -1.81
C GLY A 99 -2.59 16.12 -2.65
N TYR A 100 -3.89 16.08 -2.94
CA TYR A 100 -4.50 15.01 -3.75
C TYR A 100 -4.32 15.30 -5.24
N MET A 101 -3.17 14.91 -5.80
CA MET A 101 -2.85 15.20 -7.20
C MET A 101 -3.57 14.27 -8.18
N SER A 102 -3.68 12.98 -7.86
CA SER A 102 -4.30 11.95 -8.71
C SER A 102 -5.75 11.69 -8.31
N ASP A 103 -6.61 11.42 -9.30
CA ASP A 103 -8.01 11.06 -9.13
C ASP A 103 -8.33 9.86 -10.03
N PHE A 104 -8.74 8.74 -9.44
CA PHE A 104 -8.86 7.49 -10.17
C PHE A 104 -10.29 7.17 -10.61
N GLY A 105 -11.30 7.94 -10.21
CA GLY A 105 -12.69 7.55 -10.45
C GLY A 105 -13.04 6.17 -9.87
N ASP A 106 -14.10 5.55 -10.37
CA ASP A 106 -14.56 4.22 -9.96
C ASP A 106 -14.33 3.19 -11.07
N PHE A 107 -13.30 2.36 -10.87
CA PHE A 107 -12.94 1.28 -11.79
C PHE A 107 -14.05 0.23 -11.93
N GLU A 108 -14.61 -0.22 -10.80
CA GLU A 108 -15.57 -1.32 -10.77
C GLU A 108 -16.90 -0.88 -11.38
N GLU A 109 -17.34 0.35 -11.09
CA GLU A 109 -18.53 0.89 -11.73
C GLU A 109 -18.34 0.96 -13.25
N CYS A 110 -17.23 1.53 -13.73
CA CYS A 110 -16.97 1.73 -15.16
C CYS A 110 -17.09 0.44 -15.97
N ILE A 111 -16.37 -0.63 -15.58
CA ILE A 111 -16.34 -1.88 -16.36
C ILE A 111 -17.68 -2.63 -16.34
N HIS A 112 -18.56 -2.33 -15.39
CA HIS A 112 -19.88 -2.94 -15.26
C HIS A 112 -21.00 -2.13 -15.94
N ILE A 113 -20.70 -0.98 -16.54
CA ILE A 113 -21.68 -0.23 -17.32
C ILE A 113 -22.03 -1.02 -18.58
N LYS A 114 -23.33 -1.31 -18.75
CA LYS A 114 -23.91 -1.94 -19.94
C LYS A 114 -25.16 -1.17 -20.35
N ALA A 115 -25.17 -0.68 -21.58
CA ALA A 115 -26.33 -0.03 -22.16
C ALA A 115 -26.37 -0.25 -23.67
N ASP A 116 -27.49 -0.80 -24.16
CA ASP A 116 -27.72 -1.13 -25.56
C ASP A 116 -26.54 -1.89 -26.21
N SER A 117 -25.64 -1.16 -26.90
CA SER A 117 -24.45 -1.68 -27.60
C SER A 117 -23.12 -1.15 -27.06
N ILE A 118 -23.14 -0.43 -25.93
CA ILE A 118 -21.95 0.13 -25.27
C ILE A 118 -21.67 -0.62 -23.98
N ILE A 119 -20.42 -1.05 -23.83
CA ILE A 119 -19.85 -1.53 -22.58
C ILE A 119 -18.80 -0.52 -22.13
N GLY A 120 -18.66 -0.31 -20.82
CA GLY A 120 -17.63 0.56 -20.27
C GLY A 120 -16.23 -0.07 -20.31
N GLN A 121 -15.23 0.77 -20.57
CA GLN A 121 -13.81 0.46 -20.54
C GLN A 121 -13.11 1.55 -19.71
N TYR A 122 -12.43 1.14 -18.66
CA TYR A 122 -11.72 2.03 -17.77
C TYR A 122 -10.29 2.25 -18.27
N CYS A 123 -9.84 3.49 -18.34
CA CYS A 123 -8.51 3.87 -18.80
C CYS A 123 -7.82 4.80 -17.81
N VAL A 124 -6.48 4.77 -17.78
CA VAL A 124 -5.68 5.64 -16.90
C VAL A 124 -4.75 6.53 -17.71
N LEU A 125 -4.97 7.85 -17.62
CA LEU A 125 -4.12 8.90 -18.13
C LEU A 125 -3.05 9.26 -17.10
N SER A 126 -1.80 9.39 -17.52
CA SER A 126 -0.67 9.77 -16.67
C SER A 126 -0.01 11.02 -17.22
N LEU A 127 0.01 12.09 -16.42
CA LEU A 127 0.56 13.40 -16.77
C LEU A 127 1.88 13.63 -16.04
N ASN A 128 2.93 13.90 -16.83
CA ASN A 128 4.26 14.26 -16.32
C ASN A 128 4.54 15.73 -16.63
N PHE A 129 4.88 16.49 -15.59
CA PHE A 129 5.23 17.89 -15.72
C PHE A 129 6.68 18.03 -16.20
N PRO A 130 7.01 19.05 -17.00
CA PRO A 130 8.38 19.36 -17.32
C PRO A 130 9.10 19.85 -16.05
N LEU A 131 10.16 19.15 -15.68
CA LEU A 131 10.93 19.42 -14.46
C LEU A 131 12.40 19.70 -14.80
N PRO A 132 13.10 20.51 -13.99
CA PRO A 132 14.55 20.67 -14.13
C PRO A 132 15.26 19.33 -13.92
N PRO A 133 16.51 19.15 -14.36
CA PRO A 133 17.25 17.91 -14.13
C PRO A 133 17.33 17.57 -12.63
N LYS A 134 17.04 16.30 -12.28
CA LYS A 134 17.05 15.83 -10.89
C LYS A 134 18.48 15.98 -10.32
N PRO A 135 18.70 16.73 -9.22
CA PRO A 135 20.03 16.89 -8.65
C PRO A 135 20.54 15.56 -8.09
N LEU A 136 21.82 15.26 -8.32
CA LEU A 136 22.47 14.02 -7.86
C LEU A 136 22.60 13.93 -6.32
N LEU A 137 22.50 15.06 -5.62
CA LEU A 137 22.54 15.20 -4.17
C LEU A 137 21.32 16.00 -3.72
N SER A 138 20.25 15.31 -3.33
CA SER A 138 19.06 15.94 -2.77
C SER A 138 19.33 16.40 -1.33
N SER A 139 19.73 17.65 -1.14
CA SER A 139 19.68 18.33 0.18
C SER A 139 18.22 18.62 0.60
N ARG A 140 17.91 18.97 1.87
CA ARG A 140 16.55 19.37 2.33
C ARG A 140 15.95 20.51 1.54
N LYS A 141 16.76 21.28 0.81
CA LYS A 141 16.26 22.41 0.03
C LYS A 141 15.23 21.90 -0.97
N ALA A 142 14.00 22.37 -0.80
CA ALA A 142 12.94 22.18 -1.77
C ALA A 142 13.46 22.59 -3.15
N ILE A 143 13.18 21.77 -4.16
CA ILE A 143 13.42 22.19 -5.54
C ILE A 143 12.24 23.11 -5.85
N SER A 144 12.47 24.41 -5.73
CA SER A 144 11.46 25.41 -6.02
C SER A 144 11.62 25.95 -7.44
N LEU A 145 10.52 26.04 -8.17
CA LEU A 145 10.41 26.83 -9.39
C LEU A 145 10.06 28.27 -9.00
N ASP A 146 10.89 29.23 -9.38
CA ASP A 146 10.58 30.65 -9.18
C ASP A 146 9.56 31.09 -10.24
N LEU A 147 8.35 31.44 -9.78
CA LEU A 147 7.27 31.92 -10.64
C LEU A 147 7.19 33.46 -10.66
N LYS A 148 8.11 34.18 -10.01
CA LYS A 148 8.07 35.65 -9.97
C LYS A 148 8.14 36.27 -11.36
N GLY A 149 7.30 37.26 -11.61
CA GLY A 149 7.19 37.93 -12.92
C GLY A 149 6.48 37.12 -14.00
N THR A 150 5.84 36.00 -13.63
CA THR A 150 4.98 35.22 -14.53
C THR A 150 3.50 35.40 -14.18
N ASP A 151 2.60 35.10 -15.11
CA ASP A 151 1.14 35.11 -14.86
C ASP A 151 0.68 34.09 -13.80
N LEU A 152 1.58 33.18 -13.39
CA LEU A 152 1.33 32.17 -12.36
C LEU A 152 1.73 32.64 -10.96
N GLU A 153 2.38 33.80 -10.83
CA GLU A 153 2.76 34.38 -9.54
C GLU A 153 1.51 34.61 -8.67
N GLY A 154 1.55 34.15 -7.42
CA GLY A 154 0.44 34.29 -6.48
C GLY A 154 -0.78 33.39 -6.75
N THR A 155 -0.72 32.52 -7.76
CA THR A 155 -1.76 31.52 -8.03
C THR A 155 -1.53 30.24 -7.23
N TYR A 156 -2.47 29.30 -7.27
CA TYR A 156 -2.29 28.00 -6.61
C TYR A 156 -1.12 27.18 -7.18
N TYR A 157 -0.62 27.50 -8.38
CA TYR A 157 0.58 26.88 -8.94
C TYR A 157 1.81 27.17 -8.08
N GLN A 158 1.83 28.27 -7.33
CA GLN A 158 2.90 28.59 -6.37
C GLN A 158 3.05 27.51 -5.29
N LEU A 159 1.95 26.85 -4.88
CA LEU A 159 1.98 25.75 -3.91
C LEU A 159 2.86 24.59 -4.44
N TYR A 160 2.67 24.23 -5.70
CA TYR A 160 3.40 23.14 -6.35
C TYR A 160 4.80 23.55 -6.79
N ALA A 161 4.98 24.82 -7.18
CA ALA A 161 6.27 25.38 -7.52
C ALA A 161 7.17 25.57 -6.30
N THR A 162 6.64 25.59 -5.07
CA THR A 162 7.45 25.68 -3.85
C THR A 162 8.27 24.41 -3.63
N ASP A 163 7.72 23.25 -4.00
CA ASP A 163 8.44 21.97 -3.93
C ASP A 163 7.98 21.00 -5.03
N VAL A 164 8.77 20.89 -6.10
CA VAL A 164 8.46 20.01 -7.24
C VAL A 164 8.96 18.57 -7.08
N ARG A 165 9.58 18.23 -5.95
CA ARG A 165 10.14 16.90 -5.70
C ARG A 165 9.14 15.74 -5.91
N PRO A 166 7.86 15.84 -5.50
CA PRO A 166 6.88 14.76 -5.73
C PRO A 166 6.71 14.42 -7.21
N LEU A 167 6.82 15.43 -8.09
CA LEU A 167 6.55 15.30 -9.52
C LEU A 167 7.66 14.53 -10.27
N TYR A 168 8.84 14.33 -9.67
CA TYR A 168 9.93 13.57 -10.30
C TYR A 168 9.68 12.06 -10.35
N ASN A 169 9.03 11.53 -9.31
CA ASN A 169 8.83 10.09 -9.17
C ASN A 169 7.35 9.69 -9.30
N GLU A 170 6.42 10.64 -9.07
CA GLU A 170 4.98 10.39 -9.10
C GLU A 170 4.34 11.22 -10.22
N ALA A 171 3.89 10.53 -11.27
CA ALA A 171 3.07 11.15 -12.30
C ALA A 171 1.65 11.40 -11.78
N ILE A 172 1.01 12.46 -12.26
CA ILE A 172 -0.38 12.75 -11.90
C ILE A 172 -1.30 11.86 -12.73
N ASN A 173 -2.06 10.98 -12.09
CA ASN A 173 -2.85 9.97 -12.76
C ASN A 173 -4.35 10.27 -12.67
N PHE A 174 -5.04 10.14 -13.80
CA PHE A 174 -6.48 10.34 -13.94
C PHE A 174 -7.15 9.10 -14.53
N GLY A 175 -8.07 8.49 -13.80
CA GLY A 175 -8.93 7.41 -14.31
C GLY A 175 -10.11 7.99 -15.09
N PHE A 176 -10.45 7.42 -16.24
CA PHE A 176 -11.62 7.86 -17.02
C PHE A 176 -12.29 6.68 -17.72
N CYS A 177 -13.59 6.76 -17.87
CA CYS A 177 -14.42 5.71 -18.43
C CYS A 177 -14.83 6.07 -19.87
N VAL A 178 -14.58 5.15 -20.80
CA VAL A 178 -14.90 5.31 -22.23
C VAL A 178 -15.60 4.05 -22.77
N PRO A 179 -16.30 4.12 -23.91
CA PRO A 179 -16.85 2.94 -24.55
C PRO A 179 -15.77 1.92 -24.92
N SER A 180 -16.03 0.63 -24.74
CA SER A 180 -15.12 -0.48 -25.09
C SER A 180 -14.87 -0.62 -26.59
N ASN A 181 -15.75 -0.06 -27.43
CA ASN A 181 -15.54 0.04 -28.87
C ASN A 181 -14.36 0.95 -29.25
N CYS A 182 -13.84 1.74 -28.32
CA CYS A 182 -12.65 2.56 -28.52
C CYS A 182 -11.40 1.78 -28.10
N THR A 183 -10.56 1.48 -29.09
CA THR A 183 -9.30 0.78 -28.88
C THR A 183 -8.30 1.64 -28.12
N GLN A 184 -7.37 0.97 -27.43
CA GLN A 184 -6.31 1.65 -26.68
C GLN A 184 -5.44 2.56 -27.58
N SER A 185 -5.24 2.19 -28.85
CA SER A 185 -4.51 3.00 -29.83
C SER A 185 -5.23 4.29 -30.19
N GLU A 186 -6.55 4.23 -30.41
CA GLU A 186 -7.36 5.42 -30.72
C GLU A 186 -7.34 6.40 -29.54
N ILE A 187 -7.52 5.89 -28.31
CA ILE A 187 -7.48 6.70 -27.09
C ILE A 187 -6.11 7.35 -26.92
N LYS A 188 -5.03 6.60 -27.17
CA LYS A 188 -3.66 7.13 -27.09
C LYS A 188 -3.43 8.26 -28.10
N ASN A 189 -3.95 8.12 -29.33
CA ASN A 189 -3.86 9.16 -30.36
C ASN A 189 -4.64 10.41 -29.96
N VAL A 190 -5.85 10.26 -29.43
CA VAL A 190 -6.66 11.37 -28.93
C VAL A 190 -5.95 12.12 -27.81
N ILE A 191 -5.38 11.40 -26.83
CA ILE A 191 -4.60 11.99 -25.74
C ILE A 191 -3.38 12.75 -26.30
N TYR A 192 -2.64 12.11 -27.21
CA TYR A 192 -1.45 12.73 -27.82
C TYR A 192 -1.82 14.04 -28.53
N GLU A 193 -2.83 14.03 -29.39
CA GLU A 193 -3.24 15.22 -30.15
C GLU A 193 -3.82 16.32 -29.25
N TYR A 194 -4.55 15.96 -28.19
CA TYR A 194 -5.08 16.93 -27.22
C TYR A 194 -3.96 17.64 -26.45
N PHE A 195 -2.91 16.92 -26.04
CA PHE A 195 -1.79 17.48 -25.28
C PHE A 195 -0.60 17.93 -26.15
N ARG A 196 -0.65 17.76 -27.47
CA ARG A 196 0.47 18.04 -28.40
C ARG A 196 1.00 19.47 -28.35
N GLU A 197 0.10 20.44 -28.17
CA GLU A 197 0.46 21.86 -28.07
C GLU A 197 0.84 22.28 -26.64
N THR A 198 0.71 21.36 -25.68
CA THR A 198 1.10 21.59 -24.29
C THR A 198 2.51 21.06 -24.05
N ASN A 199 3.25 21.69 -23.14
CA ASN A 199 4.53 21.16 -22.66
C ASN A 199 4.35 20.02 -21.63
N LEU A 200 3.17 19.41 -21.53
CA LEU A 200 2.87 18.31 -20.62
C LEU A 200 3.04 16.98 -21.32
N ASN A 201 3.78 16.06 -20.71
CA ASN A 201 3.96 14.73 -21.26
C ASN A 201 2.84 13.80 -20.75
N ALA A 202 1.83 13.61 -21.60
CA ALA A 202 0.65 12.79 -21.36
C ALA A 202 0.81 11.38 -21.95
N ASN A 203 0.66 10.35 -21.10
CA ASN A 203 0.77 8.95 -21.50
C ASN A 203 -0.43 8.14 -21.04
N LEU A 204 -0.90 7.24 -21.90
CA LEU A 204 -1.92 6.25 -21.54
C LEU A 204 -1.23 5.04 -20.89
N LYS A 205 -1.49 4.79 -19.60
CA LYS A 205 -0.91 3.67 -18.85
C LYS A 205 -1.53 2.33 -19.24
N GLY A 206 -2.84 2.29 -19.43
CA GLY A 206 -3.59 1.06 -19.69
C GLY A 206 -5.08 1.31 -19.78
N CYS A 207 -5.79 0.39 -20.44
CA CYS A 207 -7.24 0.32 -20.44
C CYS A 207 -7.70 -1.11 -20.12
N SER A 208 -8.82 -1.26 -19.42
CA SER A 208 -9.38 -2.54 -19.00
C SER A 208 -10.89 -2.53 -19.18
N SER A 209 -11.43 -3.64 -19.71
CA SER A 209 -12.87 -3.88 -19.87
C SER A 209 -13.25 -5.22 -19.27
N LEU A 210 -14.55 -5.45 -19.07
CA LEU A 210 -15.07 -6.71 -18.53
C LEU A 210 -14.66 -7.93 -19.39
N GLU A 211 -14.56 -7.75 -20.71
CA GLU A 211 -14.14 -8.82 -21.64
C GLU A 211 -12.66 -9.19 -21.44
N ILE A 212 -11.79 -8.19 -21.29
CA ILE A 212 -10.36 -8.38 -21.01
C ILE A 212 -10.17 -9.04 -19.63
N GLN A 213 -10.97 -8.65 -18.64
CA GLN A 213 -10.93 -9.24 -17.30
C GLN A 213 -11.41 -10.69 -17.30
N ASN A 214 -12.48 -11.01 -18.04
CA ASN A 214 -13.01 -12.37 -18.13
C ASN A 214 -12.11 -13.31 -18.92
N ALA A 215 -11.54 -12.86 -20.05
CA ALA A 215 -10.61 -13.64 -20.87
C ALA A 215 -9.33 -14.04 -20.11
N SER A 216 -8.96 -13.27 -19.09
CA SER A 216 -7.79 -13.50 -18.26
C SER A 216 -8.11 -14.21 -16.93
N PHE A 217 -9.39 -14.27 -16.54
CA PHE A 217 -9.86 -15.00 -15.36
C PHE A 217 -9.94 -16.53 -15.59
N GLU A 218 -9.91 -17.01 -16.84
CA GLU A 218 -9.97 -18.45 -17.13
C GLU A 218 -8.67 -19.19 -16.76
N GLU A 219 -7.52 -18.52 -16.59
CA GLU A 219 -6.23 -19.21 -16.40
C GLU A 219 -5.72 -19.33 -14.93
N HIS A 220 -6.17 -18.52 -13.96
CA HIS A 220 -5.46 -18.43 -12.67
C HIS A 220 -6.21 -18.43 -11.31
N PRO A 221 -7.56 -18.38 -11.18
CA PRO A 221 -8.21 -18.41 -9.85
C PRO A 221 -8.14 -19.79 -9.19
N PHE A 222 -7.93 -20.85 -9.97
CA PHE A 222 -7.88 -22.21 -9.47
C PHE A 222 -6.67 -22.43 -8.55
N HIS A 223 -5.47 -21.99 -8.92
CA HIS A 223 -4.25 -22.28 -8.15
C HIS A 223 -4.23 -21.65 -6.75
N ARG A 224 -4.80 -20.46 -6.55
CA ARG A 224 -4.82 -19.75 -5.26
C ARG A 224 -5.69 -20.45 -4.22
N ASN A 225 -6.92 -20.83 -4.61
CA ASN A 225 -7.84 -21.52 -3.73
C ASN A 225 -7.32 -22.94 -3.42
N TYR A 226 -6.81 -23.65 -4.42
CA TYR A 226 -6.22 -24.98 -4.19
C TYR A 226 -4.94 -24.94 -3.37
N PHE A 227 -4.09 -23.91 -3.48
CA PHE A 227 -2.88 -23.81 -2.64
C PHE A 227 -3.22 -23.54 -1.18
N MET A 228 -4.13 -22.60 -0.90
CA MET A 228 -4.60 -22.33 0.47
C MET A 228 -5.32 -23.55 1.06
N ILE A 229 -6.18 -24.20 0.27
CA ILE A 229 -6.84 -25.45 0.68
C ILE A 229 -5.81 -26.56 0.89
N ALA A 230 -4.81 -26.71 0.01
CA ALA A 230 -3.76 -27.72 0.14
C ALA A 230 -2.86 -27.47 1.35
N MET A 231 -2.56 -26.22 1.70
CA MET A 231 -1.80 -25.87 2.89
C MET A 231 -2.61 -26.18 4.16
N ILE A 232 -3.90 -25.84 4.18
CA ILE A 232 -4.80 -26.19 5.30
C ILE A 232 -4.92 -27.71 5.42
N LEU A 233 -5.15 -28.42 4.32
CA LEU A 233 -5.21 -29.88 4.29
C LEU A 233 -3.88 -30.50 4.73
N PHE A 234 -2.74 -29.95 4.30
CA PHE A 234 -1.43 -30.40 4.74
C PHE A 234 -1.27 -30.24 6.25
N ILE A 235 -1.67 -29.10 6.83
CA ILE A 235 -1.62 -28.87 8.28
C ILE A 235 -2.56 -29.83 9.03
N LEU A 236 -3.78 -30.03 8.54
CA LEU A 236 -4.74 -30.96 9.14
C LEU A 236 -4.26 -32.41 9.08
N VAL A 237 -3.75 -32.84 7.92
CA VAL A 237 -3.17 -34.18 7.72
C VAL A 237 -1.92 -34.35 8.57
N ALA A 238 -1.03 -33.37 8.62
CA ALA A 238 0.15 -33.41 9.47
C ALA A 238 -0.22 -33.48 10.96
N THR A 239 -1.26 -32.74 11.38
CA THR A 239 -1.81 -32.80 12.75
C THR A 239 -2.37 -34.18 13.06
N TYR A 240 -3.15 -34.77 12.16
CA TYR A 240 -3.70 -36.12 12.33
C TYR A 240 -2.61 -37.20 12.36
N LEU A 241 -1.66 -37.15 11.41
CA LEU A 241 -0.56 -38.11 11.33
C LEU A 241 0.41 -37.98 12.51
N ALA A 242 0.56 -36.80 13.10
CA ALA A 242 1.39 -36.60 14.29
C ALA A 242 0.87 -37.35 15.54
N GLU A 243 -0.44 -37.66 15.60
CA GLU A 243 -1.02 -38.48 16.67
C GLU A 243 -0.76 -39.99 16.46
N ILE A 244 -0.66 -40.42 15.21
CA ILE A 244 -0.48 -41.82 14.82
C ILE A 244 1.00 -42.20 14.83
N VAL A 245 1.85 -41.38 14.21
CA VAL A 245 3.27 -41.67 14.02
C VAL A 245 4.05 -41.17 15.23
N LYS A 246 4.38 -42.08 16.16
CA LYS A 246 4.96 -41.71 17.45
C LYS A 246 6.49 -41.55 17.46
N GLN A 247 7.23 -42.24 16.59
CA GLN A 247 8.70 -42.33 16.65
C GLN A 247 9.38 -42.16 15.27
N GLY A 248 10.64 -41.70 15.29
CA GLY A 248 11.47 -41.50 14.10
C GLY A 248 11.44 -40.08 13.51
N LEU A 249 12.31 -39.82 12.54
CA LEU A 249 12.48 -38.49 11.93
C LEU A 249 11.16 -37.93 11.36
N LEU A 250 10.35 -38.79 10.73
CA LEU A 250 9.04 -38.39 10.17
C LEU A 250 8.07 -37.97 11.27
N ALA A 251 8.07 -38.64 12.42
CA ALA A 251 7.25 -38.25 13.57
C ALA A 251 7.63 -36.86 14.06
N ASP A 252 8.93 -36.56 14.11
CA ASP A 252 9.43 -35.27 14.61
C ASP A 252 9.11 -34.11 13.65
N ILE A 253 9.18 -34.38 12.34
CA ILE A 253 8.73 -33.44 11.31
C ILE A 253 7.21 -33.19 11.43
N LEU A 254 6.38 -34.25 11.48
CA LEU A 254 4.92 -34.11 11.55
C LEU A 254 4.47 -33.39 12.84
N LYS A 255 5.10 -33.71 13.98
CA LYS A 255 4.84 -33.02 15.26
C LYS A 255 5.16 -31.52 15.20
N SER A 256 6.09 -31.10 14.34
CA SER A 256 6.42 -29.68 14.16
C SER A 256 5.30 -28.89 13.49
N PHE A 257 4.46 -29.54 12.68
CA PHE A 257 3.30 -28.95 11.99
C PHE A 257 1.95 -29.25 12.68
N SER A 258 1.94 -29.99 13.79
CA SER A 258 0.70 -30.35 14.51
C SER A 258 0.11 -29.14 15.25
N VAL A 259 -1.14 -28.80 14.92
CA VAL A 259 -1.86 -27.71 15.58
C VAL A 259 -2.13 -28.03 17.05
N ILE A 260 -2.57 -29.25 17.37
CA ILE A 260 -2.93 -29.67 18.73
C ILE A 260 -1.72 -29.53 19.65
N ARG A 261 -0.61 -30.19 19.31
CA ARG A 261 0.58 -30.22 20.15
C ARG A 261 1.26 -28.86 20.28
N ASN A 262 1.24 -28.04 19.23
CA ASN A 262 1.72 -26.67 19.30
C ASN A 262 0.80 -25.79 20.17
N THR A 263 -0.51 -26.03 20.17
CA THR A 263 -1.48 -25.31 21.03
C THR A 263 -1.32 -25.71 22.49
N GLU A 264 -1.13 -26.99 22.80
CA GLU A 264 -0.85 -27.48 24.15
C GLU A 264 0.45 -26.89 24.73
N LYS A 265 1.50 -26.78 23.90
CA LYS A 265 2.75 -26.09 24.29
C LYS A 265 2.54 -24.60 24.57
N LEU A 266 1.59 -23.96 23.88
CA LEU A 266 1.27 -22.55 24.07
C LEU A 266 0.38 -22.32 25.30
N TRP A 267 -0.29 -23.35 25.81
CA TRP A 267 -1.20 -23.28 26.96
C TRP A 267 -0.78 -24.21 28.10
N PRO A 268 0.38 -23.99 28.75
CA PRO A 268 0.83 -24.84 29.83
C PRO A 268 -0.12 -24.74 31.03
N THR A 269 -0.67 -25.89 31.46
CA THR A 269 -1.52 -26.03 32.64
C THR A 269 -0.75 -26.38 33.93
N SER A 270 0.59 -26.24 33.93
CA SER A 270 1.44 -26.74 35.02
C SER A 270 2.39 -25.66 35.56
N GLN A 271 2.16 -25.24 36.80
CA GLN A 271 3.08 -24.47 37.64
C GLN A 271 4.20 -25.36 38.20
N ASN A 272 4.99 -26.03 37.36
CA ASN A 272 6.14 -26.79 37.84
C ASN A 272 7.44 -26.01 37.63
N GLY A 273 7.79 -25.23 38.64
CA GLY A 273 9.13 -25.26 39.24
C GLY A 273 10.32 -24.61 38.53
N GLU A 274 10.22 -24.23 37.26
CA GLU A 274 11.24 -23.38 36.63
C GLU A 274 10.59 -22.07 36.20
N ARG A 275 11.26 -20.95 36.48
CA ARG A 275 10.78 -19.58 36.22
C ARG A 275 10.72 -19.28 34.71
N GLU A 276 9.98 -20.05 33.93
CA GLU A 276 9.56 -19.65 32.60
C GLU A 276 8.30 -18.81 32.73
N LEU A 277 8.43 -17.51 32.44
CA LEU A 277 7.36 -16.54 32.46
C LEU A 277 6.39 -16.82 31.30
N GLY A 278 5.61 -17.91 31.37
CA GLY A 278 4.73 -18.39 30.29
C GLY A 278 3.75 -17.34 29.76
N PHE A 279 3.28 -16.43 30.63
CA PHE A 279 2.43 -15.30 30.24
C PHE A 279 3.10 -14.36 29.22
N VAL A 280 4.44 -14.29 29.22
CA VAL A 280 5.22 -13.50 28.25
C VAL A 280 5.04 -14.06 26.85
N HIS A 281 4.86 -15.37 26.66
CA HIS A 281 4.57 -15.95 25.35
C HIS A 281 3.17 -15.57 24.84
N GLY A 282 2.18 -15.50 25.73
CA GLY A 282 0.82 -15.03 25.41
C GLY A 282 0.78 -13.54 25.03
N LEU A 283 1.48 -12.69 25.79
CA LEU A 283 1.65 -11.27 25.46
C LEU A 283 2.41 -11.08 24.14
N ARG A 284 3.45 -11.87 23.88
CA ARG A 284 4.14 -11.86 22.59
C ARG A 284 3.15 -12.16 21.46
N PHE A 285 2.35 -13.22 21.53
CA PHE A 285 1.38 -13.53 20.49
C PHE A 285 0.38 -12.38 20.27
N TYR A 286 -0.19 -11.84 21.36
CA TYR A 286 -1.12 -10.72 21.31
C TYR A 286 -0.49 -9.49 20.63
N PHE A 287 0.72 -9.09 21.03
CA PHE A 287 1.42 -7.97 20.41
C PHE A 287 1.78 -8.21 18.94
N HIS A 288 2.11 -9.44 18.52
CA HIS A 288 2.35 -9.73 17.10
C HIS A 288 1.07 -9.58 16.26
N VAL A 289 -0.07 -10.07 16.75
CA VAL A 289 -1.35 -9.94 16.05
C VAL A 289 -1.73 -8.47 15.88
N TRP A 290 -1.63 -7.68 16.96
CA TRP A 290 -1.92 -6.24 16.89
C TRP A 290 -0.89 -5.46 16.08
N THR A 291 0.37 -5.88 16.04
CA THR A 291 1.40 -5.28 15.16
C THR A 291 1.11 -5.53 13.69
N ILE A 292 0.73 -6.76 13.31
CA ILE A 292 0.33 -7.09 11.94
C ILE A 292 -0.92 -6.30 11.54
N LEU A 293 -1.91 -6.22 12.43
CA LEU A 293 -3.11 -5.42 12.20
C LEU A 293 -2.77 -3.93 12.05
N GLY A 294 -1.85 -3.40 12.87
CA GLY A 294 -1.39 -2.02 12.81
C GLY A 294 -0.63 -1.69 11.53
N HIS A 295 0.22 -2.58 11.03
CA HIS A 295 0.89 -2.39 9.73
C HIS A 295 -0.08 -2.50 8.56
N LEU A 296 -1.07 -3.40 8.65
CA LEU A 296 -2.13 -3.52 7.66
C LEU A 296 -2.96 -2.23 7.60
N ILE A 297 -3.41 -1.72 8.75
CA ILE A 297 -4.15 -0.45 8.86
C ILE A 297 -3.29 0.74 8.44
N GLY A 298 -2.00 0.75 8.83
CA GLY A 298 -1.03 1.77 8.41
C GLY A 298 -0.86 1.81 6.89
N MET A 299 -0.71 0.65 6.24
CA MET A 299 -0.66 0.55 4.77
C MET A 299 -1.96 1.03 4.11
N TYR A 300 -3.13 0.73 4.68
CA TYR A 300 -4.39 1.29 4.19
C TYR A 300 -4.49 2.81 4.41
N ALA A 301 -3.85 3.34 5.46
CA ALA A 301 -3.74 4.79 5.69
C ALA A 301 -2.75 5.48 4.74
N PHE A 302 -1.79 4.76 4.16
CA PHE A 302 -0.86 5.28 3.14
C PHE A 302 -1.46 5.37 1.73
N LEU A 303 -2.63 4.77 1.48
CA LEU A 303 -3.34 4.99 0.23
C LEU A 303 -3.83 6.46 0.19
N PRO A 304 -3.46 7.26 -0.83
CA PRO A 304 -3.75 8.69 -0.89
C PRO A 304 -5.22 9.02 -0.62
N SER A 305 -6.15 8.15 -1.03
CA SER A 305 -7.60 8.28 -0.86
C SER A 305 -8.09 8.24 0.59
N TYR A 306 -7.33 7.73 1.57
CA TYR A 306 -7.76 7.57 2.97
C TYR A 306 -7.21 8.62 3.95
N PHE A 307 -6.27 9.47 3.52
CA PHE A 307 -5.59 10.46 4.35
C PHE A 307 -6.52 11.48 5.05
N ALA A 308 -7.74 11.68 4.56
CA ALA A 308 -8.66 12.72 5.09
C ALA A 308 -9.32 12.33 6.41
N MET A 309 -9.50 11.03 6.72
CA MET A 309 -10.15 10.60 7.96
C MET A 309 -9.30 10.92 9.20
N PHE A 310 -7.97 10.92 9.06
CA PHE A 310 -7.05 11.13 10.17
C PHE A 310 -6.64 12.60 10.39
N ARG A 311 -6.84 13.49 9.40
CA ARG A 311 -6.57 14.93 9.58
C ARG A 311 -7.54 15.65 10.52
N LYS A 312 -8.73 15.07 10.78
CA LYS A 312 -9.73 15.68 11.69
C LYS A 312 -9.74 15.08 13.10
N VAL A 313 -8.88 14.10 13.40
CA VAL A 313 -8.72 13.60 14.77
C VAL A 313 -7.51 14.27 15.40
N GLU A 314 -7.64 15.59 15.54
CA GLU A 314 -6.79 16.41 16.41
C GLU A 314 -7.24 16.17 17.86
N TYR A 315 -7.14 14.93 18.37
CA TYR A 315 -7.22 14.60 19.79
C TYR A 315 -6.84 13.12 19.97
N SER A 316 -5.60 12.86 20.40
CA SER A 316 -5.34 12.20 21.68
C SER A 316 -3.88 11.74 21.75
N HIS A 317 -3.06 12.58 22.37
CA HIS A 317 -1.66 12.36 22.76
C HIS A 317 -1.43 11.14 23.68
N TRP A 318 -2.44 10.30 23.95
CA TRP A 318 -2.34 9.22 24.93
C TRP A 318 -1.89 7.87 24.36
N LEU A 319 -2.09 7.63 23.06
CA LEU A 319 -1.79 6.33 22.44
C LEU A 319 -0.31 6.19 22.03
N ILE A 320 0.39 7.31 21.88
CA ILE A 320 1.75 7.36 21.35
C ILE A 320 2.78 7.22 22.49
N GLU A 321 2.49 7.70 23.70
CA GLU A 321 3.44 7.62 24.82
C GLU A 321 3.51 6.22 25.45
N GLU A 322 2.40 5.48 25.53
CA GLU A 322 2.36 4.12 26.12
C GLU A 322 2.84 3.01 25.15
N VAL A 323 2.78 3.23 23.82
CA VAL A 323 3.25 2.28 22.80
C VAL A 323 4.79 2.30 22.68
N ILE A 324 5.43 3.40 23.05
CA ILE A 324 6.86 3.63 22.87
C ILE A 324 7.72 2.92 23.94
N ASP A 325 7.17 2.56 25.11
CA ASP A 325 7.98 1.99 26.20
C ASP A 325 7.98 0.46 26.33
N SER A 326 7.14 -0.32 25.63
CA SER A 326 6.87 -1.72 26.05
C SER A 326 6.98 -2.88 25.02
N ILE A 327 7.54 -2.71 23.81
CA ILE A 327 7.65 -3.86 22.84
C ILE A 327 9.11 -4.28 22.52
N LEU A 328 10.11 -3.49 22.92
CA LEU A 328 11.48 -3.56 22.37
C LEU A 328 12.48 -4.60 22.95
N VAL A 329 12.09 -5.56 23.80
CA VAL A 329 13.09 -6.51 24.39
C VAL A 329 12.68 -8.00 24.31
N GLY A 330 11.58 -8.34 23.63
CA GLY A 330 10.96 -9.66 23.75
C GLY A 330 11.44 -10.80 22.85
N ILE A 331 11.53 -10.64 21.52
CA ILE A 331 11.44 -11.81 20.59
C ILE A 331 12.72 -12.06 19.77
N ALA A 332 13.84 -11.46 20.13
CA ALA A 332 15.14 -11.69 19.49
C ALA A 332 15.78 -13.09 19.76
N MET A 333 15.03 -14.12 20.19
CA MET A 333 15.58 -15.40 20.67
C MET A 333 15.19 -16.68 19.88
N PHE A 334 14.52 -16.61 18.71
CA PHE A 334 14.07 -17.81 17.96
C PHE A 334 14.47 -17.86 16.46
N PHE A 335 15.46 -17.05 16.06
CA PHE A 335 15.45 -16.33 14.79
C PHE A 335 15.93 -17.01 13.49
N PHE A 336 16.57 -18.19 13.47
CA PHE A 336 17.09 -18.74 12.19
C PHE A 336 16.36 -19.99 11.67
N LEU A 337 15.89 -20.87 12.56
CA LEU A 337 15.23 -22.13 12.17
C LEU A 337 13.70 -22.02 12.04
N ARG A 338 13.08 -20.96 12.58
CA ARG A 338 11.61 -20.75 12.53
C ARG A 338 11.17 -19.65 11.57
N THR A 339 11.96 -18.58 11.43
CA THR A 339 11.59 -17.38 10.65
C THR A 339 11.85 -17.56 9.16
N THR A 340 12.95 -18.22 8.79
CA THR A 340 13.32 -18.42 7.38
C THR A 340 12.28 -19.24 6.60
N PRO A 341 11.70 -20.34 7.13
CA PRO A 341 10.59 -21.03 6.45
C PRO A 341 9.34 -20.16 6.28
N ALA A 342 9.00 -19.35 7.28
CA ALA A 342 7.88 -18.42 7.19
C ALA A 342 8.16 -17.30 6.16
N LEU A 343 9.38 -16.76 6.14
CA LEU A 343 9.82 -15.76 5.18
C LEU A 343 9.80 -16.30 3.75
N VAL A 344 10.27 -17.53 3.53
CA VAL A 344 10.14 -18.23 2.25
C VAL A 344 8.67 -18.38 1.87
N GLY A 345 7.81 -18.77 2.81
CA GLY A 345 6.36 -18.85 2.61
C GLY A 345 5.75 -17.50 2.19
N VAL A 346 6.14 -16.39 2.82
CA VAL A 346 5.67 -15.04 2.47
C VAL A 346 6.18 -14.60 1.10
N ILE A 347 7.45 -14.86 0.77
CA ILE A 347 8.00 -14.56 -0.57
C ILE A 347 7.24 -15.34 -1.65
N LEU A 348 6.97 -16.62 -1.42
CA LEU A 348 6.20 -17.46 -2.34
C LEU A 348 4.75 -16.98 -2.48
N LEU A 349 4.09 -16.66 -1.35
CA LEU A 349 2.73 -16.11 -1.36
C LEU A 349 2.68 -14.79 -2.12
N GLN A 350 3.62 -13.88 -1.90
CA GLN A 350 3.69 -12.61 -2.62
C GLN A 350 3.84 -12.83 -4.14
N HIS A 351 4.69 -13.78 -4.56
CA HIS A 351 4.83 -14.09 -5.98
C HIS A 351 3.51 -14.65 -6.57
N VAL A 352 2.80 -15.51 -5.83
CA VAL A 352 1.47 -16.01 -6.23
C VAL A 352 0.42 -14.88 -6.30
N PHE A 353 0.45 -13.91 -5.39
CA PHE A 353 -0.44 -12.75 -5.43
C PHE A 353 -0.12 -11.81 -6.60
N ALA A 354 1.16 -11.57 -6.89
CA ALA A 354 1.59 -10.69 -7.96
C ALA A 354 1.23 -11.23 -9.36
N LEU A 355 1.42 -12.53 -9.61
CA LEU A 355 1.05 -13.19 -10.88
C LEU A 355 -0.44 -13.05 -11.22
N ASN A 356 -1.30 -12.89 -10.22
CA ASN A 356 -2.76 -12.72 -10.36
C ASN A 356 -3.21 -11.27 -10.57
N SER A 357 -2.30 -10.30 -10.47
CA SER A 357 -2.64 -8.87 -10.53
C SER A 357 -2.79 -8.31 -11.94
N LYS A 358 -2.41 -9.07 -12.97
CA LYS A 358 -2.51 -8.71 -14.39
C LYS A 358 -3.90 -8.23 -14.84
N ASN A 359 -4.92 -8.59 -14.06
CA ASN A 359 -6.33 -8.40 -14.39
C ASN A 359 -7.03 -7.41 -13.45
N THR A 360 -6.26 -6.68 -12.63
CA THR A 360 -6.76 -5.64 -11.72
C THR A 360 -6.65 -4.26 -12.37
N ASN A 361 -7.15 -3.21 -11.71
CA ASN A 361 -6.98 -1.83 -12.15
C ASN A 361 -5.52 -1.59 -12.65
N PRO A 362 -5.32 -0.95 -13.83
CA PRO A 362 -3.98 -0.71 -14.41
C PRO A 362 -2.92 -0.15 -13.46
N ILE A 363 -3.32 0.65 -12.45
CA ILE A 363 -2.41 1.19 -11.43
C ILE A 363 -1.97 0.13 -10.44
N ALA A 364 -2.93 -0.67 -9.94
CA ALA A 364 -2.62 -1.78 -9.06
C ALA A 364 -1.68 -2.77 -9.77
N TRP A 365 -1.90 -3.00 -11.07
CA TRP A 365 -1.00 -3.80 -11.89
C TRP A 365 0.41 -3.20 -11.99
N ASP A 366 0.56 -1.90 -12.27
CA ASP A 366 1.89 -1.26 -12.37
C ASP A 366 2.67 -1.37 -11.05
N ILE A 367 2.00 -1.14 -9.91
CA ILE A 367 2.59 -1.29 -8.57
C ILE A 367 2.99 -2.73 -8.31
N LEU A 368 2.07 -3.68 -8.54
CA LEU A 368 2.30 -5.11 -8.25
C LEU A 368 3.36 -5.72 -9.18
N ASN A 369 3.37 -5.32 -10.45
CA ASN A 369 4.39 -5.71 -11.42
C ASN A 369 5.77 -5.14 -11.04
N LYS A 370 5.85 -3.89 -10.57
CA LYS A 370 7.11 -3.33 -10.05
C LYS A 370 7.62 -4.11 -8.84
N LEU A 371 6.74 -4.42 -7.88
CA LEU A 371 7.08 -5.24 -6.71
C LEU A 371 7.52 -6.66 -7.11
N GLU A 372 6.85 -7.26 -8.09
CA GLU A 372 7.22 -8.57 -8.62
C GLU A 372 8.61 -8.57 -9.26
N ASN A 373 8.89 -7.59 -10.12
CA ASN A 373 10.18 -7.45 -10.78
C ASN A 373 11.31 -7.24 -9.77
N ASN A 374 11.07 -6.41 -8.76
CA ASN A 374 11.99 -6.25 -7.63
C ASN A 374 12.22 -7.58 -6.92
N CYS A 375 11.15 -8.36 -6.69
CA CYS A 375 11.27 -9.65 -6.04
C CYS A 375 12.06 -10.68 -6.86
N VAL A 376 11.76 -10.85 -8.15
CA VAL A 376 12.48 -11.78 -9.05
C VAL A 376 13.98 -11.50 -9.05
N LYS A 377 14.36 -10.21 -9.00
CA LYS A 377 15.76 -9.79 -9.00
C LYS A 377 16.44 -9.97 -7.63
N ASN A 378 15.73 -9.68 -6.54
CA ASN A 378 16.34 -9.44 -5.22
C ASN A 378 15.83 -10.35 -4.09
N TRP A 379 15.02 -11.38 -4.36
CA TRP A 379 14.47 -12.28 -3.33
C TRP A 379 15.56 -12.90 -2.44
N TRP A 380 16.70 -13.31 -3.02
CA TRP A 380 17.80 -13.96 -2.32
C TRP A 380 18.43 -13.07 -1.23
N LEU A 381 18.37 -11.75 -1.37
CA LEU A 381 18.85 -10.81 -0.35
C LEU A 381 18.05 -10.87 0.94
N ASN A 382 16.78 -11.26 0.88
CA ASN A 382 15.95 -11.46 2.06
C ASN A 382 16.36 -12.71 2.84
N LEU A 383 16.83 -13.76 2.14
CA LEU A 383 17.31 -14.98 2.78
C LEU A 383 18.69 -14.80 3.44
N LEU A 384 19.51 -13.92 2.85
CA LEU A 384 20.79 -13.53 3.45
C LEU A 384 20.66 -12.42 4.48
N TYR A 385 19.45 -11.87 4.67
CA TYR A 385 19.18 -10.73 5.53
C TYR A 385 20.05 -9.50 5.18
N LEU A 386 20.22 -9.20 3.88
CA LEU A 386 21.02 -8.09 3.35
C LEU A 386 20.18 -7.10 2.51
N ASN A 387 18.87 -7.30 2.41
CA ASN A 387 17.97 -6.46 1.61
C ASN A 387 17.95 -5.00 2.09
N ASN A 388 18.25 -4.74 3.36
CA ASN A 388 18.31 -3.38 3.92
C ASN A 388 19.61 -2.62 3.62
N TRP A 389 20.65 -3.28 3.10
CA TRP A 389 21.93 -2.64 2.78
C TRP A 389 22.19 -2.51 1.28
N LEU A 390 21.93 -3.56 0.51
CA LEU A 390 22.34 -3.61 -0.90
C LEU A 390 21.32 -2.96 -1.84
N HIS A 391 20.02 -3.18 -1.61
CA HIS A 391 18.95 -2.65 -2.44
C HIS A 391 17.74 -2.23 -1.58
N PRO A 392 17.87 -1.17 -0.77
CA PRO A 392 16.85 -0.83 0.22
C PRO A 392 15.54 -0.29 -0.37
N LEU A 393 15.55 0.20 -1.61
CA LEU A 393 14.34 0.63 -2.34
C LEU A 393 13.72 -0.47 -3.23
N ASP A 394 14.54 -1.43 -3.69
CA ASP A 394 14.13 -2.48 -4.61
C ASP A 394 13.99 -3.84 -3.92
N GLN A 395 13.53 -3.83 -2.66
CA GLN A 395 13.38 -5.05 -1.87
C GLN A 395 12.19 -5.87 -2.39
N CYS A 396 12.33 -7.21 -2.38
CA CYS A 396 11.20 -8.11 -2.68
C CYS A 396 10.00 -7.82 -1.76
N ILE A 397 10.25 -7.80 -0.44
CA ILE A 397 9.28 -7.40 0.57
C ILE A 397 9.89 -6.21 1.29
N LEU A 398 9.23 -5.05 1.26
CA LEU A 398 9.75 -3.88 1.96
C LEU A 398 9.81 -4.14 3.47
N ASN A 399 8.75 -4.69 4.06
CA ASN A 399 8.63 -4.85 5.51
C ASN A 399 9.67 -5.79 6.17
N THR A 400 10.44 -6.55 5.40
CA THR A 400 11.46 -7.47 5.93
C THR A 400 12.78 -6.76 6.25
N TRP A 401 12.94 -5.48 5.91
CA TRP A 401 14.14 -4.72 6.27
C TRP A 401 14.45 -4.78 7.78
N SER A 402 13.41 -4.79 8.62
CA SER A 402 13.53 -4.87 10.08
C SER A 402 14.05 -6.22 10.55
N LEU A 403 13.59 -7.32 9.94
CA LEU A 403 14.13 -8.66 10.20
C LEU A 403 15.63 -8.75 9.88
N SER A 404 16.07 -8.04 8.85
CA SER A 404 17.49 -7.99 8.46
C SER A 404 18.33 -7.18 9.44
N VAL A 405 17.81 -6.07 9.94
CA VAL A 405 18.42 -5.31 11.04
C VAL A 405 18.60 -6.21 12.26
N ASP A 406 17.54 -6.90 12.70
CA ASP A 406 17.57 -7.77 13.88
C ASP A 406 18.60 -8.90 13.74
N TRP A 407 18.65 -9.57 12.59
CA TRP A 407 19.61 -10.63 12.34
C TRP A 407 21.07 -10.14 12.42
N GLN A 408 21.35 -8.99 11.84
CA GLN A 408 22.69 -8.41 11.83
C GLN A 408 23.12 -7.99 13.24
N LEU A 409 22.23 -7.34 14.00
CA LEU A 409 22.48 -6.96 15.40
C LEU A 409 22.64 -8.19 16.31
N TYR A 410 21.90 -9.27 16.04
CA TYR A 410 22.04 -10.54 16.75
C TYR A 410 23.43 -11.17 16.54
N ILE A 411 23.93 -11.20 15.31
CA ILE A 411 25.30 -11.68 15.04
C ILE A 411 26.33 -10.84 15.81
N MET A 412 26.17 -9.51 15.77
CA MET A 412 27.05 -8.61 16.52
C MET A 412 26.97 -8.85 18.03
N SER A 413 25.77 -9.06 18.57
CA SER A 413 25.55 -9.24 20.00
C SER A 413 26.15 -10.52 20.55
N PHE A 414 26.16 -11.60 19.77
CA PHE A 414 26.81 -12.86 20.15
C PHE A 414 28.28 -12.66 20.53
N LEU A 415 29.02 -11.87 19.75
CA LEU A 415 30.42 -11.56 20.02
C LEU A 415 30.59 -10.73 21.30
N ILE A 416 29.71 -9.73 21.49
CA ILE A 416 29.75 -8.83 22.64
C ILE A 416 29.36 -9.56 23.93
N ILE A 417 28.34 -10.41 23.90
CA ILE A 417 27.92 -11.25 25.04
C ILE A 417 29.04 -12.23 25.40
N LYS A 418 29.71 -12.83 24.41
CA LYS A 418 30.88 -13.67 24.65
C LYS A 418 31.98 -12.89 25.38
N TRP A 419 32.26 -11.65 24.99
CA TRP A 419 33.22 -10.79 25.70
C TRP A 419 32.72 -10.37 27.09
N LEU A 420 31.44 -10.06 27.27
CA LEU A 420 30.86 -9.76 28.58
C LEU A 420 30.99 -10.95 29.54
N TYR A 421 30.84 -12.17 29.03
CA TYR A 421 30.97 -13.40 29.82
C TYR A 421 32.42 -13.65 30.26
N PHE A 422 33.37 -13.64 29.33
CA PHE A 422 34.77 -13.97 29.62
C PHE A 422 35.60 -12.81 30.16
N SER A 423 35.22 -11.56 29.86
CA SER A 423 35.98 -10.36 30.20
C SER A 423 35.04 -9.16 30.34
N PRO A 424 34.32 -9.03 31.47
CA PRO A 424 33.31 -8.01 31.71
C PRO A 424 33.71 -6.59 31.31
N LYS A 425 34.92 -6.16 31.69
CA LYS A 425 35.45 -4.82 31.35
C LYS A 425 35.55 -4.61 29.84
N LYS A 426 36.10 -5.59 29.11
CA LYS A 426 36.23 -5.52 27.64
C LYS A 426 34.87 -5.55 26.97
N GLY A 427 33.95 -6.39 27.46
CA GLY A 427 32.56 -6.44 26.98
C GLY A 427 31.84 -5.11 27.12
N VAL A 428 31.88 -4.49 28.30
CA VAL A 428 31.25 -3.17 28.53
C VAL A 428 31.90 -2.08 27.66
N ILE A 429 33.25 -2.03 27.57
CA ILE A 429 33.94 -1.06 26.71
C ILE A 429 33.54 -1.24 25.24
N SER A 430 33.46 -2.49 24.75
CA SER A 430 33.06 -2.75 23.37
C SER A 430 31.61 -2.33 23.09
N LEU A 431 30.71 -2.56 24.05
CA LEU A 431 29.31 -2.19 23.97
C LEU A 431 29.17 -0.66 23.89
N LEU A 432 29.79 0.08 24.81
CA LEU A 432 29.76 1.55 24.83
C LEU A 432 30.37 2.15 23.56
N THR A 433 31.48 1.59 23.08
CA THR A 433 32.12 2.01 21.82
C THR A 433 31.17 1.85 20.63
N LEU A 434 30.50 0.70 20.51
CA LEU A 434 29.53 0.45 19.43
C LEU A 434 28.34 1.40 19.50
N MET A 435 27.82 1.69 20.70
CA MET A 435 26.74 2.67 20.86
C MET A 435 27.15 4.05 20.35
N VAL A 436 28.36 4.51 20.69
CA VAL A 436 28.88 5.80 20.21
C VAL A 436 29.06 5.80 18.70
N ILE A 437 29.63 4.73 18.13
CA ILE A 437 29.80 4.60 16.68
C ILE A 437 28.45 4.64 15.95
N GLY A 438 27.45 3.88 16.44
CA GLY A 438 26.10 3.88 15.88
C GLY A 438 25.49 5.28 15.86
N THR A 439 25.57 5.99 17.00
CA THR A 439 25.05 7.37 17.10
C THR A 439 25.78 8.33 16.17
N LEU A 440 27.11 8.23 16.07
CA LEU A 440 27.90 9.09 15.17
C LEU A 440 27.58 8.80 13.69
N LEU A 441 27.38 7.54 13.30
CA LEU A 441 26.99 7.17 11.94
C LEU A 441 25.59 7.69 11.59
N THR A 442 24.63 7.54 12.51
CA THR A 442 23.28 8.09 12.31
C THR A 442 23.29 9.62 12.26
N MET A 443 24.06 10.27 13.12
CA MET A 443 24.23 11.73 13.08
C MET A 443 24.87 12.17 11.77
N PHE A 444 25.92 11.49 11.32
CA PHE A 444 26.57 11.76 10.05
C PHE A 444 25.60 11.57 8.88
N GLN A 445 24.85 10.47 8.84
CA GLN A 445 23.84 10.22 7.80
C GLN A 445 22.78 11.32 7.80
N THR A 446 22.25 11.66 8.97
CA THR A 446 21.20 12.68 9.12
C THR A 446 21.68 14.05 8.68
N TYR A 447 22.94 14.40 8.97
CA TYR A 447 23.55 15.65 8.56
C TYR A 447 23.88 15.66 7.06
N TYR A 448 24.49 14.57 6.55
CA TYR A 448 24.98 14.47 5.17
C TYR A 448 23.83 14.41 4.16
N TYR A 449 22.80 13.61 4.44
CA TYR A 449 21.61 13.47 3.60
C TYR A 449 20.48 14.42 4.02
N ASP A 450 20.73 15.27 5.01
CA ASP A 450 19.78 16.28 5.45
C ASP A 450 18.41 15.63 5.77
N LEU A 451 18.41 14.57 6.58
CA LEU A 451 17.18 13.80 6.87
C LEU A 451 16.38 14.47 8.01
N PRO A 452 15.04 14.41 8.02
CA PRO A 452 14.28 14.92 9.16
C PRO A 452 14.65 14.19 10.46
N PRO A 453 14.54 14.84 11.63
CA PRO A 453 14.93 14.24 12.91
C PRO A 453 14.07 13.03 13.30
N PHE A 454 12.90 12.87 12.69
CA PHE A 454 12.04 11.69 12.80
C PHE A 454 11.38 11.40 11.45
N VAL A 455 10.91 10.16 11.28
CA VAL A 455 10.18 9.74 10.09
C VAL A 455 8.76 10.30 10.14
N GLU A 456 8.44 11.24 9.26
CA GLU A 456 7.12 11.88 9.17
C GLU A 456 6.09 10.90 8.56
N LEU A 457 5.53 9.99 9.36
CA LEU A 457 4.57 8.98 8.88
C LEU A 457 3.18 9.55 8.58
N PHE A 458 2.77 10.62 9.27
CA PHE A 458 1.40 11.15 9.23
C PHE A 458 1.22 12.38 8.35
N THR A 459 2.30 13.09 8.06
CA THR A 459 2.38 14.20 7.10
C THR A 459 3.63 14.01 6.27
N PRO A 460 3.69 12.94 5.46
CA PRO A 460 4.91 12.60 4.74
C PRO A 460 5.34 13.80 3.91
N SER A 461 6.56 14.31 4.19
CA SER A 461 7.15 15.29 3.30
C SER A 461 7.12 14.77 1.85
N PRO A 462 7.10 15.66 0.87
CA PRO A 462 7.32 15.37 -0.55
C PRO A 462 8.40 14.31 -0.87
N ASN A 463 9.39 14.14 0.00
CA ASN A 463 10.54 13.23 -0.19
C ASN A 463 10.48 12.02 0.72
N PHE A 464 9.35 11.76 1.37
CA PHE A 464 9.22 10.65 2.31
C PHE A 464 9.69 9.34 1.68
N PHE A 465 9.20 9.02 0.47
CA PHE A 465 9.58 7.80 -0.25
C PHE A 465 11.05 7.79 -0.70
N ASP A 466 11.63 8.94 -0.99
CA ASP A 466 13.05 9.09 -1.33
C ASP A 466 13.96 9.06 -0.10
N ASN A 467 13.43 9.27 1.11
CA ASN A 467 14.23 9.34 2.32
C ASN A 467 14.10 8.08 3.19
N ILE A 468 13.00 7.34 3.05
CA ILE A 468 12.67 6.23 3.95
C ILE A 468 13.75 5.13 3.91
N HIS A 469 14.42 4.92 2.78
CA HIS A 469 15.42 3.86 2.65
C HIS A 469 16.67 4.08 3.51
N TYR A 470 17.01 5.34 3.81
CA TYR A 470 18.12 5.66 4.72
C TYR A 470 17.83 5.22 6.15
N THR A 471 16.56 5.03 6.52
CA THR A 471 16.19 4.56 7.86
C THR A 471 16.50 3.09 8.03
N PHE A 472 16.45 2.30 6.95
CA PHE A 472 16.56 0.83 7.01
C PHE A 472 17.96 0.32 7.36
N PHE A 473 18.99 1.16 7.32
CA PHE A 473 20.35 0.75 7.64
C PHE A 473 20.52 0.38 9.11
N THR A 474 21.18 -0.75 9.35
CA THR A 474 21.34 -1.36 10.67
C THR A 474 22.06 -0.48 11.69
N PHE A 475 22.98 0.38 11.24
CA PHE A 475 23.72 1.25 12.17
C PHE A 475 22.81 2.25 12.91
N ASN A 476 21.64 2.57 12.36
CA ASN A 476 20.64 3.41 13.01
C ASN A 476 20.06 2.80 14.29
N TYR A 477 20.22 1.49 14.47
CA TYR A 477 19.61 0.73 15.56
C TYR A 477 20.65 0.14 16.53
N ILE A 478 21.95 0.29 16.24
CA ILE A 478 23.04 -0.22 17.10
C ILE A 478 22.92 0.35 18.52
N SER A 479 22.76 1.67 18.66
CA SER A 479 22.78 2.33 19.97
C SER A 479 21.64 1.87 20.88
N SER A 480 20.41 1.80 20.37
CA SER A 480 19.23 1.37 21.13
C SER A 480 19.28 -0.13 21.47
N TYR A 481 19.71 -0.96 20.53
CA TYR A 481 19.83 -2.40 20.75
C TYR A 481 20.85 -2.75 21.84
N PHE A 482 22.05 -2.15 21.79
CA PHE A 482 23.09 -2.40 22.78
C PHE A 482 22.79 -1.76 24.14
N LEU A 483 22.03 -0.65 24.19
CA LEU A 483 21.52 -0.12 25.45
C LEU A 483 20.68 -1.17 26.19
N GLY A 484 19.81 -1.90 25.49
CA GLY A 484 19.02 -3.00 26.06
C GLY A 484 19.91 -4.10 26.69
N ILE A 485 20.99 -4.49 26.02
CA ILE A 485 21.97 -5.46 26.54
C ILE A 485 22.68 -4.91 27.79
N LEU A 486 23.06 -3.63 27.77
CA LEU A 486 23.72 -3.00 28.92
C LEU A 486 22.81 -2.98 30.15
N VAL A 487 21.55 -2.56 29.98
CA VAL A 487 20.55 -2.56 31.06
C VAL A 487 20.36 -3.98 31.59
N ALA A 488 20.20 -4.97 30.72
CA ALA A 488 20.08 -6.37 31.12
C ALA A 488 21.30 -6.85 31.94
N TYR A 489 22.51 -6.49 31.50
CA TYR A 489 23.74 -6.83 32.21
C TYR A 489 23.82 -6.20 33.60
N LEU A 490 23.44 -4.93 33.75
CA LEU A 490 23.42 -4.23 35.03
C LEU A 490 22.41 -4.86 35.99
N VAL A 491 21.19 -5.11 35.54
CA VAL A 491 20.13 -5.74 36.33
C VAL A 491 20.55 -7.14 36.82
N ILE A 492 21.17 -7.96 35.96
CA ILE A 492 21.66 -9.28 36.34
C ILE A 492 22.73 -9.20 37.42
N ASN A 493 23.60 -8.19 37.38
CA ASN A 493 24.67 -8.03 38.37
C ASN A 493 24.19 -7.46 39.70
N ASP A 494 23.16 -6.60 39.68
CA ASP A 494 22.55 -6.08 40.92
C ASP A 494 21.71 -7.13 41.65
N ILE A 495 21.12 -8.09 40.92
CA ILE A 495 20.34 -9.19 41.50
C ILE A 495 21.22 -10.31 42.07
N LYS A 496 22.49 -10.43 41.65
CA LYS A 496 23.40 -11.43 42.22
C LYS A 496 23.71 -11.07 43.68
N PRO A 497 23.41 -11.94 44.66
CA PRO A 497 23.85 -11.72 46.02
C PRO A 497 25.38 -11.58 46.00
N LYS A 498 25.89 -10.49 46.58
CA LYS A 498 27.32 -10.35 46.83
C LYS A 498 27.71 -11.43 47.83
N ASN A 499 28.12 -12.60 47.33
CA ASN A 499 28.79 -13.60 48.15
C ASN A 499 30.08 -12.95 48.67
N LYS A 500 30.01 -12.50 49.93
CA LYS A 500 31.18 -12.16 50.74
C LYS A 500 31.63 -13.41 51.48
#